data_AF-A0A8S3XAX1-F1
#
_entry.id   AF-A0A8S3XAX1-F1
#
_cell.length_a   1.000
_cell.length_b   1.000
_cell.length_c   1.000
_cell.angle_alpha   90.00
_cell.angle_beta   90.00
_cell.angle_gamma   90.00
#
_symmetry.space_group_name_H-M   'P 1'
#
loop_
_entity.id
_entity.type
_entity.pdbx_description
1 polymer ?
#
loop_
_entity_poly.entity_id
_entity_poly.type
_entity_poly.pdbx_seq_one_letter_code
_entity_poly.pdbx_strand_id
1 'polypeptide(L)'
;MPLENRPRLPRIPLSKRNRAVVRALNPMLVTYLEASRNLCETDSILFGAALAVCRIIGAKIPMAGRATQQSNPIPARRKRMEVRIANARALIGRLTRFRSGNNSNNRPRVVRTVIMAFAGTNISLSQPHITQKLTERIDDL
;
A
#
# COMPACT_ATOMS: atom_id res chain seq x y z
N MET A 1 7.85 29.91 0.02
CA MET A 1 8.96 28.93 0.15
C MET A 1 8.65 27.73 -0.74
N PRO A 2 9.56 27.28 -1.63
CA PRO A 2 9.33 26.13 -2.50
C PRO A 2 9.00 24.88 -1.68
N LEU A 3 8.07 24.05 -2.15
CA LEU A 3 7.57 22.86 -1.43
C LEU A 3 8.70 21.92 -0.99
N GLU A 4 9.71 21.75 -1.85
CA GLU A 4 10.85 20.85 -1.64
C GLU A 4 11.73 21.24 -0.44
N ASN A 5 11.75 22.53 -0.08
CA ASN A 5 12.56 23.04 1.02
C ASN A 5 11.78 23.14 2.34
N ARG A 6 10.47 22.85 2.33
CA ARG A 6 9.64 23.00 3.53
C ARG A 6 9.91 21.86 4.52
N PRO A 7 10.24 22.16 5.78
CA PRO A 7 10.32 21.13 6.81
C PRO A 7 8.94 20.48 7.02
N ARG A 8 8.93 19.17 7.30
CA ARG A 8 7.70 18.47 7.68
C ARG A 8 7.21 18.99 9.03
N LEU A 9 5.98 19.48 9.07
CA LEU A 9 5.37 19.92 10.32
C LEU A 9 4.87 18.72 11.14
N PRO A 10 5.16 18.67 12.44
CA PRO A 10 4.67 17.59 13.30
C PRO A 10 3.16 17.70 13.50
N ARG A 11 2.50 16.55 13.73
CA ARG A 11 1.08 16.54 14.11
C ARG A 11 0.92 17.19 15.48
N ILE A 12 0.06 18.20 15.58
CA ILE A 12 -0.21 18.92 16.83
C ILE A 12 -1.22 18.12 17.68
N PRO A 13 -0.93 17.82 18.96
CA PRO A 13 -1.90 17.21 19.86
C PRO A 13 -3.11 18.12 20.14
N LEU A 14 -4.32 17.56 20.22
CA LEU A 14 -5.57 18.31 20.40
C LEU A 14 -5.86 18.69 21.87
N SER A 15 -4.88 19.28 22.56
CA SER A 15 -5.08 19.82 23.92
C SER A 15 -5.94 21.10 23.91
N LYS A 16 -6.54 21.46 25.06
CA LYS A 16 -7.30 22.72 25.21
C LYS A 16 -6.42 23.94 24.87
N ARG A 17 -5.17 23.95 25.36
CA ARG A 17 -4.18 25.00 25.08
C ARG A 17 -3.88 25.13 23.59
N ASN A 18 -3.61 24.02 22.91
CA ASN A 18 -3.25 24.03 21.49
C ASN A 18 -4.43 24.51 20.62
N ARG A 19 -5.66 24.12 20.99
CA ARG A 19 -6.88 24.61 20.35
C ARG A 19 -7.07 26.12 20.53
N ALA A 20 -6.75 26.67 21.71
CA ALA A 20 -6.82 28.11 21.95
C ALA A 20 -5.83 28.88 21.05
N VAL A 21 -4.60 28.36 20.88
CA VAL A 21 -3.59 28.96 19.98
C VAL A 21 -4.08 28.98 18.53
N VAL A 22 -4.60 27.86 18.03
CA VAL A 22 -5.16 27.79 16.66
C VAL A 22 -6.33 28.75 16.51
N ARG A 23 -7.23 28.81 17.50
CA ARG A 23 -8.39 29.72 17.47
C ARG A 23 -7.97 31.19 17.47
N ALA A 24 -6.88 31.56 18.14
CA ALA A 24 -6.37 32.92 18.14
C ALA A 24 -5.72 33.31 16.80
N LEU A 25 -5.09 32.36 16.11
CA LEU A 25 -4.43 32.59 14.81
C LEU A 25 -5.39 32.58 13.62
N ASN A 26 -6.47 31.81 13.68
CA ASN A 26 -7.42 31.69 12.56
C ASN A 26 -7.99 33.04 12.07
N PRO A 27 -8.42 33.98 12.94
CA PRO A 27 -8.91 35.29 12.48
C PRO A 27 -7.85 36.10 11.73
N MET A 28 -6.58 36.00 12.13
CA MET A 28 -5.47 36.67 11.44
C MET A 28 -5.20 36.02 10.10
N LEU A 29 -5.39 34.70 9.98
CA LEU A 29 -5.18 33.98 8.72
C LEU A 29 -6.14 34.41 7.63
N VAL A 30 -7.39 34.75 7.99
CA VAL A 30 -8.42 35.18 7.02
C VAL A 30 -7.96 36.40 6.23
N THR A 31 -7.40 37.41 6.90
CA THR A 31 -6.96 38.64 6.23
C THR A 31 -5.80 38.40 5.26
N TYR A 32 -4.89 37.48 5.58
CA TYR A 32 -3.82 37.09 4.65
C TYR A 32 -4.33 36.26 3.47
N LEU A 33 -5.33 35.40 3.70
CA LEU A 33 -5.91 34.58 2.63
C LEU A 33 -6.72 35.42 1.63
N GLU A 34 -7.45 36.44 2.09
CA GLU A 34 -8.17 37.38 1.23
C GLU A 34 -7.23 38.20 0.33
N ALA A 35 -6.02 38.51 0.82
CA ALA A 35 -4.99 39.21 0.06
C ALA A 35 -4.22 38.33 -0.94
N SER A 36 -4.41 37.01 -0.91
CA SER A 36 -3.71 36.05 -1.77
C SER A 36 -4.21 36.13 -3.22
N ARG A 37 -3.29 36.18 -4.18
CA ARG A 37 -3.61 36.28 -5.61
C ARG A 37 -3.50 34.97 -6.37
N ASN A 38 -2.79 33.98 -5.82
CA ASN A 38 -2.57 32.71 -6.49
C ASN A 38 -2.43 31.54 -5.51
N LEU A 39 -2.52 30.32 -6.03
CA LEU A 39 -2.50 29.10 -5.22
C LEU A 39 -1.17 28.93 -4.45
N CYS A 40 -0.05 29.38 -5.02
CA CYS A 40 1.28 29.27 -4.41
C CYS A 40 1.44 30.18 -3.19
N GLU A 41 0.88 31.39 -3.27
CA GLU A 41 0.77 32.34 -2.16
C GLU A 41 -0.12 31.77 -1.06
N THR A 42 -1.31 31.29 -1.41
CA THR A 42 -2.22 30.64 -0.45
C THR A 42 -1.54 29.48 0.28
N ASP A 43 -0.88 28.59 -0.46
CA ASP A 43 -0.16 27.46 0.11
C ASP A 43 1.01 27.91 1.01
N SER A 44 1.75 28.95 0.63
CA SER A 44 2.82 29.53 1.46
C SER A 44 2.28 30.17 2.74
N ILE A 45 1.14 30.86 2.66
CA ILE A 45 0.46 31.49 3.81
C ILE A 45 -0.03 30.42 4.79
N LEU A 46 -0.71 29.39 4.28
CA LEU A 46 -1.18 28.25 5.10
C LEU A 46 -0.02 27.53 5.79
N PHE A 47 1.08 27.29 5.06
CA PHE A 47 2.28 26.70 5.63
C PHE A 47 2.90 27.58 6.71
N GLY A 48 3.00 28.89 6.47
CA GLY A 48 3.52 29.86 7.44
C GLY A 48 2.69 29.90 8.73
N ALA A 49 1.36 29.88 8.60
CA ALA A 49 0.44 29.83 9.74
C ALA A 49 0.62 28.53 10.55
N ALA A 50 0.67 27.37 9.88
CA ALA A 50 0.89 26.10 10.54
C ALA A 50 2.27 26.04 11.24
N LEU A 51 3.31 26.58 10.60
CA LEU A 51 4.64 26.70 11.18
C LEU A 51 4.65 27.60 12.43
N ALA A 52 3.93 28.74 12.39
CA ALA A 52 3.78 29.64 13.52
C ALA A 52 3.10 28.95 14.71
N VAL A 53 2.01 28.23 14.47
CA VAL A 53 1.33 27.42 15.51
C VAL A 53 2.31 26.40 16.11
N CYS A 54 3.05 25.66 15.28
CA CYS A 54 4.05 24.70 15.77
C CYS A 54 5.11 25.37 16.66
N ARG A 55 5.60 26.56 16.29
CA ARG A 55 6.57 27.33 17.09
C ARG A 55 5.99 27.80 18.41
N ILE A 56 4.78 28.36 18.43
CA ILE A 56 4.12 28.87 19.64
C ILE A 56 3.86 27.74 20.65
N ILE A 57 3.52 26.54 20.16
CA ILE A 57 3.28 25.37 21.01
C ILE A 57 4.59 24.71 21.45
N GLY A 58 5.75 25.11 20.89
CA GLY A 58 7.04 24.50 21.18
C GLY A 58 7.20 23.11 20.56
N ALA A 59 6.49 22.83 19.46
CA ALA A 59 6.61 21.57 18.76
C ALA A 59 7.98 21.47 18.07
N LYS A 60 8.68 20.34 18.26
CA LYS A 60 9.95 20.06 17.58
C LYS A 60 9.68 19.88 16.08
N ILE A 61 10.09 20.87 15.28
CA ILE A 61 10.01 20.80 13.82
C ILE A 61 11.31 20.17 13.31
N PRO A 62 11.28 18.95 12.72
CA PRO A 62 12.47 18.35 12.14
C PRO A 62 13.01 19.23 11.01
N MET A 63 14.33 19.44 10.99
CA MET A 63 14.99 20.20 9.93
C MET A 63 14.74 19.57 8.55
N ALA A 64 14.50 20.43 7.55
CA ALA A 64 14.46 20.01 6.15
C ALA A 64 15.76 19.26 5.82
N GLY A 65 15.64 18.02 5.33
CA GLY A 65 16.76 17.12 5.06
C GLY A 65 17.04 16.04 6.11
N ARG A 66 16.45 16.11 7.32
CA ARG A 66 16.57 15.06 8.37
C ARG A 66 15.32 14.19 8.51
N ALA A 67 14.47 14.13 7.49
CA ALA A 67 13.46 13.09 7.44
C ALA A 67 14.20 11.76 7.22
N THR A 68 14.47 11.03 8.32
CA THR A 68 14.57 9.58 8.24
C THR A 68 13.40 9.14 7.38
N GLN A 69 13.70 8.56 6.20
CA GLN A 69 12.70 8.01 5.31
C GLN A 69 11.96 6.95 6.12
N GLN A 70 10.85 7.32 6.75
CA GLN A 70 9.90 6.33 7.21
C GLN A 70 9.41 5.67 5.94
N SER A 71 9.88 4.44 5.71
CA SER A 71 9.34 3.56 4.68
C SER A 71 7.83 3.68 4.73
N ASN A 72 7.24 4.23 3.66
CA ASN A 72 5.80 4.42 3.59
C ASN A 72 5.15 3.08 3.91
N PRO A 73 4.35 2.97 4.98
CA PRO A 73 3.77 1.69 5.36
C PRO A 73 2.94 1.19 4.18
N ILE A 74 3.34 0.04 3.62
CA ILE A 74 2.63 -0.58 2.50
C ILE A 74 1.18 -0.77 2.95
N PRO A 75 0.19 -0.18 2.25
CA PRO A 75 -1.20 -0.30 2.64
C PRO A 75 -1.59 -1.77 2.76
N ALA A 76 -2.33 -2.14 3.80
CA ALA A 76 -2.71 -3.55 4.05
C ALA A 76 -3.38 -4.22 2.84
N ARG A 77 -4.13 -3.45 2.02
CA ARG A 77 -4.71 -3.93 0.76
C ARG A 77 -3.64 -4.34 -0.25
N ARG A 78 -2.57 -3.55 -0.41
CA ARG A 78 -1.45 -3.87 -1.31
C ARG A 78 -0.71 -5.12 -0.85
N LYS A 79 -0.40 -5.22 0.45
CA LYS A 79 0.22 -6.42 1.04
C LYS A 79 -0.64 -7.67 0.80
N ARG A 80 -1.95 -7.58 0.97
CA ARG A 80 -2.88 -8.69 0.68
C ARG A 80 -2.88 -9.09 -0.80
N MET A 81 -2.83 -8.14 -1.73
CA MET A 81 -2.75 -8.44 -3.16
C MET A 81 -1.41 -9.11 -3.51
N GLU A 82 -0.30 -8.63 -2.98
CA GLU A 82 1.03 -9.22 -3.19
C GLU A 82 1.08 -10.67 -2.70
N VAL A 83 0.52 -10.97 -1.52
CA VAL A 83 0.40 -12.34 -1.01
C VAL A 83 -0.46 -13.22 -1.91
N ARG A 84 -1.60 -12.72 -2.40
CA ARG A 84 -2.47 -13.48 -3.33
C ARG A 84 -1.74 -13.81 -4.64
N ILE A 85 -1.01 -12.85 -5.20
CA ILE A 85 -0.22 -13.04 -6.41
C ILE A 85 0.89 -14.07 -6.18
N ALA A 86 1.62 -13.97 -5.06
CA ALA A 86 2.67 -14.92 -4.72
C ALA A 86 2.12 -16.35 -4.58
N ASN A 87 0.97 -16.51 -3.92
CA ASN A 87 0.30 -17.81 -3.77
C ASN A 87 -0.16 -18.38 -5.11
N ALA A 88 -0.70 -17.53 -6.00
CA ALA A 88 -1.12 -17.96 -7.35
C ALA A 88 0.08 -18.42 -8.18
N ARG A 89 1.20 -17.66 -8.17
CA ARG A 89 2.45 -18.06 -8.85
C ARG A 89 2.99 -19.38 -8.33
N ALA A 90 2.96 -19.59 -7.02
CA ALA A 90 3.39 -20.85 -6.41
C ALA A 90 2.48 -22.03 -6.81
N LEU A 91 1.17 -21.80 -6.92
CA LEU A 91 0.23 -22.81 -7.39
C LEU A 91 0.47 -23.18 -8.87
N ILE A 92 0.62 -22.18 -9.73
CA ILE A 92 0.98 -22.38 -11.15
C ILE A 92 2.26 -23.20 -11.24
N GLY A 93 3.32 -22.82 -10.52
CA GLY A 93 4.58 -23.56 -10.54
C GLY A 93 4.44 -25.03 -10.11
N ARG A 94 3.58 -25.34 -9.12
CA ARG A 94 3.28 -26.72 -8.71
C ARG A 94 2.53 -27.49 -9.80
N LEU A 95 1.56 -26.87 -10.45
CA LEU A 95 0.79 -27.48 -11.54
C LEU A 95 1.64 -27.70 -12.79
N THR A 96 2.48 -26.73 -13.18
CA THR A 96 3.40 -26.86 -14.31
C THR A 96 4.43 -27.95 -14.06
N ARG A 97 4.97 -28.04 -12.84
CA ARG A 97 5.85 -29.14 -12.45
C ARG A 97 5.12 -30.47 -12.53
N PHE A 98 3.92 -30.57 -11.94
CA PHE A 98 3.08 -31.78 -12.02
C PHE A 98 2.89 -32.25 -13.48
N ARG A 99 2.59 -31.32 -14.39
CA ARG A 99 2.47 -31.57 -15.83
C ARG A 99 3.74 -32.11 -16.48
N SER A 100 4.92 -31.65 -16.07
CA SER A 100 6.19 -32.00 -16.73
C SER A 100 6.75 -33.37 -16.35
N GLY A 101 5.98 -34.25 -15.70
CA GLY A 101 6.29 -35.67 -15.54
C GLY A 101 7.54 -36.04 -14.72
N ASN A 102 8.28 -35.08 -14.16
CA ASN A 102 9.47 -35.40 -13.38
C ASN A 102 9.10 -36.27 -12.17
N ASN A 103 9.67 -37.48 -12.11
CA ASN A 103 9.37 -38.63 -11.24
C ASN A 103 9.31 -38.36 -9.70
N SER A 104 9.49 -37.12 -9.25
CA SER A 104 9.20 -36.67 -7.88
C SER A 104 7.76 -36.15 -7.66
N ASN A 105 6.93 -36.08 -8.71
CA ASN A 105 5.58 -35.50 -8.70
C ASN A 105 4.45 -36.39 -8.17
N ASN A 106 4.66 -37.70 -8.04
CA ASN A 106 3.69 -38.61 -7.43
C ASN A 106 3.73 -38.59 -5.89
N ARG A 107 4.43 -37.62 -5.28
CA ARG A 107 4.40 -37.44 -3.83
C ARG A 107 2.98 -37.10 -3.39
N PRO A 108 2.41 -37.81 -2.40
CA PRO A 108 1.01 -37.66 -1.97
C PRO A 108 0.61 -36.21 -1.65
N ARG A 109 1.56 -35.40 -1.18
CA ARG A 109 1.37 -33.99 -0.86
C ARG A 109 1.10 -33.12 -2.11
N VAL A 110 1.76 -33.39 -3.23
CA VAL A 110 1.56 -32.64 -4.48
C VAL A 110 0.21 -33.00 -5.06
N VAL A 111 -0.10 -34.29 -5.16
CA VAL A 111 -1.42 -34.79 -5.61
C VAL A 111 -2.56 -34.22 -4.77
N ARG A 112 -2.44 -34.22 -3.43
CA ARG A 112 -3.44 -33.61 -2.54
C ARG A 112 -3.61 -32.12 -2.78
N THR A 113 -2.53 -31.40 -3.08
CA THR A 113 -2.57 -29.95 -3.39
C THR A 113 -3.29 -29.70 -4.71
N VAL A 114 -3.06 -30.54 -5.72
CA VAL A 114 -3.77 -30.48 -7.02
C VAL A 114 -5.25 -30.79 -6.83
N ILE A 115 -5.59 -31.87 -6.11
CA ILE A 115 -6.99 -32.22 -5.78
C ILE A 115 -7.70 -31.07 -5.06
N MET A 116 -7.06 -30.45 -4.06
CA MET A 116 -7.64 -29.30 -3.36
C MET A 116 -7.76 -28.05 -4.23
N ALA A 117 -6.84 -27.83 -5.17
CA ALA A 117 -6.91 -26.70 -6.10
C ALA A 117 -8.09 -26.82 -7.09
N PHE A 118 -8.51 -28.05 -7.39
CA PHE A 118 -9.67 -28.34 -8.23
C PHE A 118 -10.93 -28.70 -7.42
N ALA A 119 -10.88 -28.68 -6.09
CA ALA A 119 -12.05 -28.96 -5.25
C ALA A 119 -13.14 -27.91 -5.48
N GLY A 120 -14.36 -28.36 -5.80
CA GLY A 120 -15.48 -27.49 -6.17
C GLY A 120 -15.51 -27.11 -7.65
N THR A 121 -14.55 -27.57 -8.46
CA THR A 121 -14.69 -27.62 -9.92
C THR A 121 -15.21 -29.00 -10.33
N ASN A 122 -15.91 -29.13 -11.46
CA ASN A 122 -16.40 -30.42 -11.99
C ASN A 122 -15.26 -31.32 -12.53
N ILE A 123 -14.03 -31.15 -12.06
CA ILE A 123 -12.83 -31.81 -12.56
C ILE A 123 -12.41 -32.88 -11.54
N SER A 124 -12.73 -34.14 -11.81
CA SER A 124 -12.42 -35.28 -10.94
C SER A 124 -11.12 -35.97 -11.35
N LEU A 125 -10.01 -35.67 -10.67
CA LEU A 125 -8.67 -36.23 -10.95
C LEU A 125 -8.54 -37.76 -10.78
N SER A 126 -9.56 -38.44 -10.24
CA SER A 126 -9.61 -39.89 -10.04
C SER A 126 -10.03 -40.69 -11.28
N GLN A 127 -10.15 -40.03 -12.43
CA GLN A 127 -10.70 -40.60 -13.65
C GLN A 127 -9.60 -40.82 -14.70
N PRO A 128 -9.37 -42.05 -15.19
CA PRO A 128 -8.28 -42.38 -16.12
C PRO A 128 -8.39 -41.64 -17.47
N HIS A 129 -9.58 -41.13 -17.79
CA HIS A 129 -9.85 -40.28 -18.95
C HIS A 129 -9.45 -38.81 -18.78
N ILE A 130 -9.16 -38.32 -17.56
CA ILE A 130 -8.68 -36.95 -17.33
C ILE A 130 -7.17 -36.84 -17.56
N THR A 131 -6.41 -37.91 -17.27
CA THR A 131 -4.99 -38.01 -17.67
C THR A 131 -4.80 -37.95 -19.18
N GLN A 132 -5.81 -38.35 -19.97
CA GLN A 132 -5.79 -38.33 -21.44
C GLN A 132 -6.37 -37.01 -22.02
N LYS A 133 -7.45 -36.47 -21.45
CA LYS A 133 -8.04 -35.18 -21.87
C LYS A 133 -7.21 -33.95 -21.52
N LEU A 134 -6.26 -34.06 -20.60
CA LEU A 134 -5.30 -32.98 -20.30
C LEU A 134 -4.17 -32.88 -21.32
N THR A 135 -3.93 -33.94 -22.09
CA THR A 135 -2.91 -33.98 -23.16
C THR A 135 -3.42 -33.31 -24.44
N GLU A 136 -4.69 -33.54 -24.80
CA GLU A 136 -5.26 -33.07 -26.08
C GLU A 136 -5.58 -31.56 -26.12
N ARG A 137 -5.67 -30.88 -24.96
CA ARG A 137 -6.10 -29.47 -24.88
C ARG A 137 -4.95 -28.46 -24.88
N ILE A 138 -3.72 -28.93 -25.06
CA ILE A 138 -2.50 -28.11 -25.06
C ILE A 138 -2.01 -27.84 -26.49
N ASP A 139 -2.53 -28.55 -27.50
CA ASP A 139 -2.10 -28.38 -28.90
C ASP A 139 -2.85 -27.25 -29.65
N ASP A 140 -3.89 -26.66 -29.05
CA ASP A 140 -4.72 -25.61 -29.68
C ASP A 140 -4.48 -24.18 -29.13
N LEU A 141 -3.36 -23.92 -28.43
CA LEU A 141 -2.97 -22.57 -27.98
C LEU A 141 -1.47 -22.27 -28.14
#